data_AF-A0A397ADP5-F1
#
_entry.id   AF-A0A397ADP5-F1
#
_cell.length_a   1.000
_cell.length_b   1.000
_cell.length_c   1.000
_cell.angle_alpha   90.00
_cell.angle_beta   90.00
_cell.angle_gamma   90.00
#
_symmetry.space_group_name_H-M   'P 1'
#
loop_
_entity.id
_entity.type
_entity.pdbx_description
1 polymer ?
#
loop_
_entity_poly.entity_id
_entity_poly.type
_entity_poly.pdbx_seq_one_letter_code
_entity_poly.pdbx_strand_id
1 'polypeptide(L)'
;MGVGHLGIVDGDHVDMSNLHRQVLHTPANVGQLKVESAQAALHLRSPSVAVEVFPVHMDTSNAADIMHSYDVVVDASDNVATRYLVNDMCCLMQKPLVSGSALGMEGQVSVFNFQGGPCYRCCFPTPTPQTMVKTYYP
;
A
#
# COMPACT_ATOMS: atom_id res chain seq x y z
N MET A 1 -1.52 -7.16 22.32
CA MET A 1 -2.54 -6.42 21.53
C MET A 1 -2.02 -6.29 20.12
N GLY A 2 -2.88 -6.40 19.12
CA GLY A 2 -2.53 -6.29 17.70
C GLY A 2 -3.73 -5.83 16.89
N VAL A 3 -3.52 -5.54 15.61
CA VAL A 3 -4.60 -5.23 14.68
C VAL A 3 -5.52 -6.45 14.56
N GLY A 4 -6.83 -6.27 14.72
CA GLY A 4 -7.80 -7.37 14.67
C GLY A 4 -8.18 -7.78 13.25
N HIS A 5 -8.30 -6.81 12.34
CA HIS A 5 -8.68 -7.01 10.95
C HIS A 5 -7.69 -6.29 10.02
N LEU A 6 -7.15 -7.01 9.04
CA LEU A 6 -6.17 -6.50 8.08
C LEU A 6 -6.62 -6.80 6.65
N GLY A 7 -6.77 -5.74 5.85
CA GLY A 7 -7.02 -5.84 4.42
C GLY A 7 -5.73 -5.67 3.64
N ILE A 8 -5.50 -6.52 2.64
CA ILE A 8 -4.32 -6.44 1.78
C ILE A 8 -4.77 -6.36 0.32
N VAL A 9 -4.35 -5.30 -0.38
CA VAL A 9 -4.68 -5.05 -1.79
C VAL A 9 -3.40 -5.08 -2.61
N ASP A 10 -3.27 -6.03 -3.52
CA ASP A 10 -2.18 -6.12 -4.49
C ASP A 10 -2.64 -7.01 -5.66
N GLY A 11 -2.44 -6.56 -6.90
CA GLY A 11 -2.83 -7.28 -8.11
C GLY A 11 -1.72 -8.17 -8.69
N ASP A 12 -0.51 -8.10 -8.14
CA ASP A 12 0.65 -8.77 -8.68
C ASP A 12 0.81 -10.21 -8.18
N HIS A 13 1.64 -10.94 -8.91
CA HIS A 13 2.18 -12.22 -8.48
C HIS A 13 3.56 -12.04 -7.84
N VAL A 14 3.94 -13.00 -7.01
CA VAL A 14 5.29 -13.07 -6.43
C VAL A 14 6.29 -13.34 -7.55
N ASP A 15 7.32 -12.51 -7.62
CA ASP A 15 8.39 -12.61 -8.61
C ASP A 15 9.74 -12.80 -7.92
N MET A 16 10.60 -13.64 -8.50
CA MET A 16 11.94 -13.94 -7.98
C MET A 16 12.79 -12.68 -7.78
N SER A 17 12.68 -11.71 -8.69
CA SER A 17 13.40 -10.43 -8.64
C SER A 17 12.99 -9.55 -7.45
N ASN A 18 11.86 -9.84 -6.80
CA ASN A 18 11.36 -9.06 -5.67
C ASN A 18 11.70 -9.65 -4.30
N LEU A 19 12.15 -10.92 -4.24
CA LEU A 19 12.37 -11.64 -2.98
C LEU A 19 13.46 -11.03 -2.08
N HIS A 20 14.41 -10.28 -2.65
CA HIS A 20 15.46 -9.62 -1.86
C HIS A 20 14.94 -8.49 -0.96
N ARG A 21 13.73 -7.97 -1.23
CA ARG A 21 13.10 -6.88 -0.45
C ARG A 21 11.70 -7.21 0.05
N GLN A 22 11.01 -8.17 -0.55
CA GLN A 22 9.68 -8.63 -0.12
C GLN A 22 9.79 -9.88 0.76
N VAL A 23 10.28 -9.68 1.98
CA VAL A 23 10.64 -10.77 2.93
C VAL A 23 9.46 -11.62 3.42
N LEU A 24 8.23 -11.25 3.08
CA LEU A 24 7.03 -12.03 3.41
C LEU A 24 6.88 -13.25 2.48
N HIS A 25 7.48 -13.20 1.29
CA HIS A 25 7.39 -14.26 0.28
C HIS A 25 8.65 -15.12 0.26
N THR A 26 8.52 -16.35 -0.24
CA THR A 26 9.63 -17.29 -0.42
C THR A 26 9.76 -17.72 -1.89
N PRO A 27 10.88 -18.34 -2.30
CA PRO A 27 11.01 -18.89 -3.64
C PRO A 27 9.91 -19.89 -4.02
N ALA A 28 9.34 -20.59 -3.03
CA ALA A 28 8.23 -21.53 -3.25
C ALA A 28 6.91 -20.83 -3.60
N ASN A 29 6.79 -19.52 -3.37
CA ASN A 29 5.60 -18.74 -3.68
C ASN A 29 5.65 -18.08 -5.06
N VAL A 30 6.76 -18.17 -5.80
CA VAL A 30 6.89 -17.51 -7.12
C VAL A 30 5.76 -17.95 -8.05
N GLY A 31 5.09 -16.98 -8.68
CA GLY A 31 3.92 -17.22 -9.52
C GLY A 31 2.59 -17.32 -8.77
N GLN A 32 2.58 -17.28 -7.44
CA GLN A 32 1.35 -17.13 -6.63
C GLN A 32 0.97 -15.64 -6.54
N LEU A 33 -0.32 -15.33 -6.36
CA LEU A 33 -0.75 -13.97 -6.01
C LEU A 33 -0.06 -13.51 -4.72
N LYS A 34 0.47 -12.28 -4.71
CA LYS A 34 1.16 -11.72 -3.53
C LYS A 34 0.25 -11.70 -2.31
N VAL A 35 -1.00 -11.29 -2.48
CA VAL A 35 -1.96 -11.18 -1.38
C VAL A 35 -2.23 -12.53 -0.71
N GLU A 36 -2.34 -13.61 -1.49
CA GLU A 36 -2.56 -14.96 -0.95
C GLU A 36 -1.31 -15.48 -0.23
N SER A 37 -0.12 -15.27 -0.82
CA SER A 37 1.15 -15.59 -0.19
C SER A 37 1.32 -14.84 1.15
N ALA A 38 0.95 -13.55 1.16
CA ALA A 38 0.98 -12.72 2.35
C ALA A 38 0.01 -13.22 3.43
N GLN A 39 -1.23 -13.55 3.06
CA GLN A 39 -2.24 -14.09 3.96
C GLN A 39 -1.77 -15.40 4.62
N ALA A 40 -1.24 -16.33 3.82
CA ALA A 40 -0.72 -17.59 4.34
C ALA A 40 0.44 -17.36 5.33
N ALA A 41 1.37 -16.46 4.98
CA ALA A 41 2.50 -16.12 5.85
C ALA A 41 2.05 -15.44 7.16
N LEU A 42 1.06 -14.56 7.11
CA LEU A 42 0.51 -13.88 8.28
C LEU A 42 -0.26 -14.84 9.19
N HIS A 43 -1.03 -15.77 8.63
CA HIS A 43 -1.78 -16.75 9.39
C HIS A 43 -0.85 -17.67 10.22
N LEU A 44 0.31 -18.04 9.68
CA LEU A 44 1.33 -18.80 10.41
C LEU A 44 1.94 -18.01 11.58
N ARG A 45 2.05 -16.68 11.45
CA ARG A 45 2.71 -15.82 12.44
C ARG A 45 1.75 -15.29 13.51
N SER A 46 0.52 -14.97 13.14
CA SER A 46 -0.49 -14.39 14.01
C SER A 46 -1.87 -14.95 13.67
N PRO A 47 -2.18 -16.19 14.09
CA PRO A 47 -3.43 -16.86 13.73
C PRO A 47 -4.71 -16.12 14.12
N SER A 48 -4.63 -15.21 15.10
CA SER A 48 -5.77 -14.43 15.60
C SER A 48 -6.12 -13.22 14.75
N VAL A 49 -5.31 -12.84 13.76
CA VAL A 49 -5.63 -11.71 12.87
C VAL A 49 -6.55 -12.18 11.75
N ALA A 50 -7.68 -11.50 11.58
CA ALA A 50 -8.53 -11.72 10.41
C ALA A 50 -7.90 -10.99 9.22
N VAL A 51 -7.52 -11.75 8.18
CA VAL A 51 -6.87 -11.19 6.99
C VAL A 51 -7.80 -11.35 5.79
N GLU A 52 -8.22 -10.24 5.22
CA GLU A 52 -8.98 -10.15 3.97
C GLU A 52 -8.03 -9.75 2.84
N VAL A 53 -8.15 -10.40 1.68
CA VAL A 53 -7.27 -10.19 0.54
C VAL A 53 -8.05 -9.76 -0.69
N PHE A 54 -7.49 -8.78 -1.41
CA PHE A 54 -8.06 -8.23 -2.63
C PHE A 54 -7.02 -8.35 -3.76
N PRO A 55 -7.08 -9.40 -4.60
CA PRO A 55 -6.13 -9.63 -5.68
C PRO A 55 -6.42 -8.73 -6.89
N VAL A 56 -6.41 -7.42 -6.66
CA VAL A 56 -6.74 -6.38 -7.66
C VAL A 56 -5.77 -5.21 -7.54
N HIS A 57 -5.58 -4.49 -8.63
CA HIS A 57 -5.00 -3.16 -8.55
C HIS A 57 -6.07 -2.17 -8.09
N MET A 58 -5.73 -1.32 -7.13
CA MET A 58 -6.64 -0.30 -6.65
C MET A 58 -6.86 0.77 -7.72
N ASP A 59 -8.12 1.06 -8.01
CA ASP A 59 -8.55 2.10 -8.95
C ASP A 59 -9.82 2.78 -8.43
N THR A 60 -10.31 3.78 -9.18
CA THR A 60 -11.49 4.56 -8.77
C THR A 60 -12.79 3.75 -8.72
N SER A 61 -12.85 2.59 -9.39
CA SER A 61 -14.04 1.74 -9.42
C SER A 61 -14.14 0.82 -8.19
N ASN A 62 -13.01 0.49 -7.56
CA ASN A 62 -12.98 -0.44 -6.42
C ASN A 62 -12.53 0.18 -5.08
N ALA A 63 -11.85 1.33 -5.10
CA ALA A 63 -11.23 1.89 -3.90
C ALA A 63 -12.25 2.20 -2.80
N ALA A 64 -13.43 2.72 -3.15
CA ALA A 64 -14.43 3.08 -2.16
C ALA A 64 -14.96 1.85 -1.41
N ASP A 65 -15.35 0.82 -2.15
CA ASP A 65 -15.92 -0.41 -1.57
C ASP A 65 -14.90 -1.12 -0.68
N ILE A 66 -13.64 -1.20 -1.12
CA ILE A 66 -12.56 -1.81 -0.36
C ILE A 66 -12.27 -0.98 0.91
N MET A 67 -12.10 0.33 0.79
CA MET A 67 -11.64 1.16 1.91
C MET A 67 -12.72 1.44 2.96
N HIS A 68 -14.01 1.33 2.63
CA HIS A 68 -15.11 1.74 3.51
C HIS A 68 -15.07 1.07 4.89
N SER A 69 -14.69 -0.20 4.97
CA SER A 69 -14.72 -1.00 6.21
C SER A 69 -13.48 -0.86 7.11
N TYR A 70 -12.51 -0.01 6.75
CA TYR A 70 -11.22 0.09 7.45
C TYR A 70 -11.03 1.42 8.18
N ASP A 71 -10.51 1.41 9.42
CA ASP A 71 -10.35 2.64 10.21
C ASP A 71 -9.12 3.47 9.81
N VAL A 72 -8.06 2.80 9.35
CA VAL A 72 -6.77 3.40 8.99
C VAL A 72 -6.29 2.79 7.69
N VAL A 73 -5.72 3.61 6.81
CA VAL A 73 -5.18 3.16 5.52
C VAL A 73 -3.67 3.32 5.53
N VAL A 74 -2.97 2.29 5.04
CA VAL A 74 -1.51 2.30 4.88
C VAL A 74 -1.19 2.24 3.39
N ASP A 75 -0.60 3.30 2.85
CA ASP A 75 -0.05 3.30 1.50
C ASP A 75 1.40 2.81 1.52
N ALA A 76 1.60 1.63 0.93
CA ALA A 76 2.91 1.03 0.67
C ALA A 76 3.13 0.80 -0.83
N SER A 77 2.40 1.53 -1.68
CA SER A 77 2.50 1.39 -3.14
C SER A 77 3.74 2.11 -3.70
N ASP A 78 4.32 1.53 -4.73
CA ASP A 78 5.38 2.13 -5.54
C ASP A 78 4.82 2.94 -6.72
N ASN A 79 3.50 2.97 -6.88
CA ASN A 79 2.81 3.66 -7.95
C ASN A 79 2.29 5.04 -7.50
N VAL A 80 2.78 6.09 -8.16
CA VAL A 80 2.34 7.48 -7.94
C VAL A 80 0.82 7.62 -8.09
N ALA A 81 0.20 7.04 -9.11
CA ALA A 81 -1.24 7.15 -9.32
C ALA A 81 -2.04 6.54 -8.15
N THR A 82 -1.62 5.37 -7.66
CA THR A 82 -2.24 4.72 -6.49
C THR A 82 -2.09 5.58 -5.24
N ARG A 83 -0.92 6.16 -4.99
CA ARG A 83 -0.70 7.06 -3.84
C ARG A 83 -1.65 8.26 -3.85
N TYR A 84 -1.81 8.91 -5.00
CA TYR A 84 -2.74 10.05 -5.13
C TYR A 84 -4.20 9.61 -5.00
N LEU A 85 -4.58 8.48 -5.61
CA LEU A 85 -5.92 7.91 -5.46
C LEU A 85 -6.25 7.62 -4.00
N VAL A 86 -5.38 6.89 -3.30
CA VAL A 86 -5.57 6.52 -1.89
C VAL A 86 -5.65 7.76 -1.01
N ASN A 87 -4.80 8.77 -1.26
CA ASN A 87 -4.90 10.05 -0.57
C ASN A 87 -6.28 10.70 -0.75
N ASP A 88 -6.77 10.77 -1.98
CA ASP A 88 -8.03 11.44 -2.29
C ASP A 88 -9.21 10.70 -1.66
N MET A 89 -9.19 9.37 -1.70
CA MET A 89 -10.18 8.53 -1.02
C MET A 89 -10.14 8.68 0.50
N CYS A 90 -8.96 8.72 1.11
CA CYS A 90 -8.81 8.99 2.54
C CYS A 90 -9.39 10.36 2.93
N CYS A 91 -9.12 11.40 2.13
CA CYS A 91 -9.72 12.73 2.33
C CYS A 91 -11.25 12.66 2.25
N LEU A 92 -11.80 12.05 1.20
CA LEU A 92 -13.25 11.94 1.01
C LEU A 92 -13.94 11.18 2.15
N MET A 93 -13.30 10.11 2.64
CA MET A 93 -13.84 9.25 3.70
C MET A 93 -13.46 9.68 5.11
N GLN A 94 -12.68 10.76 5.27
CA GLN A 94 -12.16 11.25 6.55
C GLN A 94 -11.36 10.19 7.31
N LYS A 95 -10.50 9.44 6.60
CA LYS A 95 -9.65 8.37 7.17
C LYS A 95 -8.20 8.81 7.27
N PRO A 96 -7.48 8.52 8.37
CA PRO A 96 -6.05 8.75 8.43
C PRO A 96 -5.30 7.87 7.44
N LEU A 97 -4.32 8.47 6.78
CA LEU A 97 -3.43 7.81 5.84
C LEU A 97 -2.01 7.77 6.42
N VAL A 98 -1.46 6.58 6.58
CA VAL A 98 -0.03 6.38 6.82
C VAL A 98 0.61 6.06 5.47
N SER A 99 1.43 6.95 4.92
CA SER A 99 2.10 6.71 3.63
C SER A 99 3.61 6.53 3.85
N GLY A 100 4.13 5.45 3.29
CA GLY A 100 5.54 5.11 3.28
C GLY A 100 6.06 5.00 1.86
N SER A 101 7.30 5.45 1.64
CA SER A 101 8.00 5.24 0.36
C SER A 101 9.51 5.12 0.57
N ALA A 102 10.18 4.45 -0.35
CA ALA A 102 11.63 4.31 -0.33
C ALA A 102 12.21 4.33 -1.75
N LEU A 103 13.35 4.99 -1.93
CA LEU A 103 14.11 5.06 -3.17
C LEU A 103 15.61 4.99 -2.84
N GLY A 104 16.28 3.92 -3.27
CA GLY A 104 17.69 3.72 -2.96
C GLY A 104 17.94 3.64 -1.45
N MET A 105 18.71 4.59 -0.91
CA MET A 105 19.01 4.70 0.53
C MET A 105 18.10 5.69 1.27
N GLU A 106 17.17 6.32 0.56
CA GLU A 106 16.26 7.31 1.12
C GLU A 106 14.89 6.68 1.37
N GLY A 107 14.26 7.09 2.47
CA GLY A 107 12.92 6.66 2.84
C GLY A 107 12.14 7.79 3.47
N GLN A 108 10.84 7.79 3.26
CA GLN A 108 9.91 8.75 3.84
C GLN A 108 8.73 8.00 4.48
N VAL A 109 8.32 8.46 5.65
CA VAL A 109 7.07 8.05 6.30
C VAL A 109 6.36 9.29 6.82
N SER A 110 5.04 9.37 6.66
CA SER A 110 4.23 10.47 7.18
C SER A 110 2.80 10.02 7.44
N VAL A 111 2.14 10.68 8.38
CA VAL A 111 0.71 10.54 8.64
C VAL A 111 -0.01 11.75 8.06
N PHE A 112 -1.01 11.50 7.22
CA PHE A 112 -1.82 12.50 6.54
C PHE A 112 -3.29 12.36 6.94
N ASN A 113 -4.06 13.44 6.78
CA ASN A 113 -5.51 13.47 6.99
C ASN A 113 -5.95 12.95 8.38
N PHE A 114 -5.10 13.10 9.39
CA PHE A 114 -5.45 12.78 10.77
C PHE A 114 -5.95 14.05 11.48
N GLN A 115 -7.16 14.01 12.04
CA GLN A 115 -7.76 15.11 12.82
C GLN A 115 -7.73 16.49 12.11
N GLY A 116 -8.02 16.52 10.81
CA GLY A 116 -7.99 17.76 10.01
C GLY A 116 -6.58 18.23 9.63
N GLY A 117 -5.55 17.39 9.83
CA GLY A 117 -4.19 17.63 9.35
C GLY A 117 -4.06 17.62 7.82
N PRO A 118 -2.88 18.00 7.28
CA PRO A 118 -2.66 18.10 5.84
C PRO A 118 -2.84 16.75 5.15
N CYS A 119 -3.27 16.78 3.90
CA CYS A 119 -3.26 15.60 3.03
C CYS A 119 -1.97 15.55 2.20
N TYR A 120 -1.72 14.43 1.50
CA TYR A 120 -0.55 14.27 0.65
C TYR A 120 -0.46 15.38 -0.41
N ARG A 121 -1.59 15.75 -1.02
CA ARG A 121 -1.66 16.85 -2.00
C ARG A 121 -1.33 18.23 -1.42
N CYS A 122 -1.49 18.45 -0.12
CA CYS A 122 -1.06 19.71 0.50
C CYS A 122 0.46 19.88 0.43
N CYS A 123 1.21 18.77 0.52
CA CYS A 123 2.67 18.76 0.41
C CYS A 123 3.14 18.59 -1.04
N PHE A 124 2.41 17.81 -1.84
CA PHE A 124 2.76 17.44 -3.22
C PHE A 124 1.55 17.64 -4.15
N PRO A 125 1.25 18.89 -4.58
CA PRO A 125 -0.04 19.21 -5.22
C PRO A 125 -0.33 18.48 -6.52
N THR A 126 0.68 18.32 -7.36
CA THR A 126 0.56 17.73 -8.70
C THR A 126 1.40 16.47 -8.82
N PRO A 127 0.84 15.36 -9.34
CA PRO A 127 1.62 14.18 -9.65
C PRO A 127 2.75 14.54 -10.62
N THR A 128 3.98 14.23 -10.26
CA THR A 128 5.09 14.30 -11.22
C THR A 128 4.88 13.22 -12.29
N PRO A 129 5.00 13.56 -13.58
CA PRO A 129 4.95 12.55 -14.64
C PRO A 129 6.01 11.46 -14.39
N GLN A 130 5.64 10.18 -14.56
CA GLN A 130 6.53 9.03 -14.32
C GLN A 130 7.87 9.12 -15.10
N THR A 131 7.89 9.85 -16.21
CA THR A 131 9.08 10.10 -17.04
C THR A 131 10.13 11.01 -16.38
N MET A 132 9.78 11.80 -15.36
CA MET A 132 10.71 12.72 -14.69
C MET A 132 11.48 12.10 -13.52
N VAL A 133 11.09 10.91 -13.05
CA VAL A 133 11.72 10.26 -11.88
C VAL A 133 13.04 9.56 -12.25
N LYS A 134 13.28 9.28 -13.54
CA LYS A 134 14.48 8.57 -14.02
C LYS A 134 15.72 9.46 -14.25
N THR A 135 15.60 10.79 -14.15
CA THR A 135 16.66 11.72 -14.61
C THR A 135 17.47 12.37 -13.48
N TYR A 136 17.23 12.00 -12.22
CA TYR A 136 17.88 12.61 -11.06
C TYR A 136 18.85 11.68 -10.34
N TYR A 137 19.73 10.98 -11.07
CA TYR A 137 21.00 10.50 -10.51
C TYR A 137 22.08 10.52 -11.62
N PRO A 138 23.19 11.27 -11.45
CA PRO A 138 24.38 11.15 -12.31
C PRO A 138 25.13 9.83 -12.10
#